data_AF-A0A1J8Q6J4-F1
#
_entry.id   AF-A0A1J8Q6J4-F1
#
_cell.length_a   1.000
_cell.length_b   1.000
_cell.length_c   1.000
_cell.angle_alpha   90.00
_cell.angle_beta   90.00
_cell.angle_gamma   90.00
#
_symmetry.space_group_name_H-M   'P 1'
#
loop_
_entity.id
_entity.type
_entity.pdbx_description
1 polymer ?
#
loop_
_entity_poly.entity_id
_entity_poly.type
_entity_poly.pdbx_seq_one_letter_code
_entity_poly.pdbx_strand_id
1 'polypeptide(L)' 'MAHNPKKYPEPESFCPDRFLNPDGTLNDDTIPWIFGFGRRR' A
#
# COMPACT_ATOMS: atom_id res chain seq x y z
N MET A 1 6.43 -7.37 -0.31
CA MET A 1 5.02 -7.01 -0.06
C MET A 1 4.70 -5.66 -0.72
N ALA A 2 5.53 -4.64 -0.49
CA ALA A 2 5.47 -3.33 -1.15
C ALA A 2 5.42 -3.38 -2.68
N HIS A 3 6.26 -4.19 -3.31
CA HIS A 3 6.27 -4.34 -4.78
C HIS A 3 5.64 -5.65 -5.26
N ASN A 4 4.65 -6.20 -4.53
CA ASN A 4 3.96 -7.40 -5.00
C ASN A 4 3.09 -7.05 -6.23
N PRO A 5 3.43 -7.51 -7.45
CA PRO A 5 2.69 -7.12 -8.66
C PRO A 5 1.25 -7.65 -8.68
N LYS A 6 0.93 -8.70 -7.89
CA LYS A 6 -0.44 -9.20 -7.74
C LYS A 6 -1.35 -8.25 -6.95
N LYS A 7 -0.78 -7.47 -6.02
CA LYS A 7 -1.52 -6.49 -5.21
C LYS A 7 -1.40 -5.09 -5.80
N TYR A 8 -0.22 -4.76 -6.31
CA TYR A 8 0.15 -3.44 -6.79
C TYR A 8 0.63 -3.53 -8.24
N PRO A 9 -0.26 -3.31 -9.23
CA PRO A 9 0.13 -3.21 -10.63
C PRO A 9 1.13 -2.05 -10.81
N GLU A 10 2.11 -2.21 -11.70
CA GLU A 10 3.22 -1.26 -11.90
C GLU A 10 3.89 -0.83 -10.57
N PRO A 11 4.40 -1.78 -9.77
CA PRO A 11 4.83 -1.51 -8.40
C PRO A 11 6.01 -0.55 -8.29
N GLU A 12 6.82 -0.41 -9.35
CA GLU A 12 7.96 0.50 -9.40
C GLU A 12 7.55 1.95 -9.75
N SER A 13 6.29 2.16 -10.15
CA SER A 13 5.77 3.49 -10.45
C SER A 13 5.28 4.20 -9.19
N PHE A 14 5.66 5.47 -9.05
CA PHE A 14 5.10 6.34 -7.99
C PHE A 14 3.66 6.73 -8.35
N CYS A 15 2.68 6.05 -7.73
CA CYS A 15 1.25 6.27 -7.96
C CYS A 15 0.50 6.42 -6.61
N PRO A 16 0.37 7.64 -6.07
CA PRO A 16 -0.33 7.91 -4.81
C PRO A 16 -1.81 7.51 -4.85
N ASP A 17 -2.45 7.64 -6.02
CA ASP A 17 -3.87 7.36 -6.24
C ASP A 17 -4.28 5.95 -5.84
N ARG A 18 -3.33 5.00 -5.76
CA ARG A 18 -3.64 3.63 -5.29
C ARG A 18 -4.12 3.55 -3.85
N PHE A 19 -3.92 4.60 -3.06
CA PHE A 19 -4.31 4.67 -1.65
C PHE A 19 -5.55 5.56 -1.45
N LEU A 20 -6.16 6.05 -2.54
CA LEU A 20 -7.29 6.96 -2.50
C LEU A 20 -8.53 6.34 -3.15
N ASN A 21 -9.69 6.68 -2.62
CA ASN A 21 -10.99 6.47 -3.24
C ASN A 21 -11.29 7.58 -4.27
N PRO A 22 -12.30 7.40 -5.15
CA PRO A 22 -12.66 8.43 -6.14
C PRO A 22 -13.07 9.80 -5.56
N ASP A 23 -13.50 9.82 -4.30
CA ASP A 23 -13.85 11.06 -3.56
C ASP A 23 -12.64 11.72 -2.87
N GLY A 24 -11.44 11.16 -3.02
CA GLY A 24 -10.20 11.66 -2.43
C GLY A 24 -9.94 11.21 -1.00
N THR A 25 -10.81 10.38 -0.40
CA THR A 25 -10.56 9.79 0.92
C THR A 25 -9.58 8.63 0.84
N LEU A 26 -8.97 8.25 1.98
CA LEU A 26 -8.12 7.07 2.05
C LEU A 26 -8.94 5.80 1.84
N ASN A 27 -8.38 4.83 1.11
CA ASN A 27 -8.95 3.50 1.00
C ASN A 27 -8.52 2.59 2.17
N ASP A 28 -8.99 1.34 2.15
CA ASP A 28 -8.75 0.37 3.22
C ASP A 28 -7.36 -0.31 3.17
N ASP A 29 -6.46 0.12 2.29
CA ASP A 29 -5.10 -0.43 2.25
C ASP A 29 -4.22 0.15 3.36
N THR A 30 -4.26 -0.48 4.52
CA THR A 30 -3.62 -0.03 5.77
C THR A 30 -2.14 -0.41 5.92
N ILE A 31 -1.54 -1.12 4.95
CA ILE A 31 -0.10 -1.46 4.87
C ILE A 31 0.55 -1.82 6.24
N PRO A 32 0.05 -2.84 6.96
CA PRO A 32 0.44 -3.10 8.36
C PRO A 32 1.91 -3.53 8.54
N TRP A 33 2.59 -3.80 7.44
CA TRP A 33 3.95 -4.31 7.38
C TRP A 33 5.01 -3.22 7.21
N ILE A 34 4.61 -1.96 7.01
CA ILE A 34 5.55 -0.85 6.75
C ILE A 34 6.51 -0.61 7.94
N PHE A 35 6.08 -0.92 9.16
CA PHE A 35 6.87 -0.80 10.39
C PHE A 35 7.50 -2.13 10.84
N GLY A 36 7.57 -3.13 9.95
CA GLY A 36 8.06 -4.46 10.28
C GLY A 36 7.01 -5.38 10.89
N PHE A 37 7.45 -6.50 11.47
CA PHE A 37 6.58 -7.58 11.97
C PHE A 37 7.07 -8.16 13.30
N GLY A 38 6.17 -8.88 13.98
CA GLY A 38 6.49 -9.69 15.15
C GLY A 38 6.75 -8.86 16.41
N ARG A 39 7.58 -9.37 17.32
CA ARG A 39 7.77 -8.80 18.67
C ARG A 39 8.54 -7.47 18.71
N ARG A 40 9.02 -6.98 17.56
CA ARG A 40 9.77 -5.72 17.42
C ARG A 40 9.10 -4.71 16.48
N ARG A 41 7.82 -4.95 16.13
CA ARG A 41 6.96 -3.92 15.55
C ARG A 41 6.64 -2.87 16.61
#